data_AF-A0A250V3J1-F1
#
_entry.id   AF-A0A250V3J1-F1
#
_cell.length_a   1.000
_cell.length_b   1.000
_cell.length_c   1.000
_cell.angle_alpha   90.00
_cell.angle_beta   90.00
_cell.angle_gamma   90.00
#
_symmetry.space_group_name_H-M   'P 1'
#
loop_
_entity.id
_entity.type
_entity.pdbx_description
1 polymer ?
#
loop_
_entity_poly.entity_id
_entity_poly.type
_entity_poly.pdbx_seq_one_letter_code
_entity_poly.pdbx_strand_id
1 'polypeptide(L)'
;MCLQEAGQHDDAWQVAVDLLDDLGKYLLQDLIEQRRTTHPADVTGSYRRLIAGYLAETGNKYRYQYAVRHLKALRALHQQLGTPGEFADYLHAPRAKHKRKTSFPAQVDKAGLGG
;
A
#
# COMPACT_ATOMS: atom_id res chain seq x y z
N MET A 1 -8.87 19.21 -28.54
CA MET A 1 -9.09 19.39 -27.09
C MET A 1 -9.84 18.16 -26.60
N CYS A 2 -9.11 17.14 -26.14
CA CYS A 2 -9.66 15.83 -25.80
C CYS A 2 -9.80 15.73 -24.27
N LEU A 3 -11.02 15.81 -23.75
CA LEU A 3 -11.32 15.71 -22.31
C LEU A 3 -11.94 14.34 -21.93
N GLN A 4 -12.03 13.39 -22.86
CA GLN A 4 -12.71 12.10 -22.61
C GLN A 4 -11.81 11.00 -22.04
N GLU A 5 -10.48 11.13 -22.07
CA GLU A 5 -9.59 10.10 -21.54
C GLU A 5 -9.50 10.11 -20.01
N ALA A 6 -9.69 11.26 -19.36
CA ALA A 6 -9.60 11.35 -17.90
C ALA A 6 -10.75 10.61 -17.19
N GLY A 7 -11.98 10.70 -17.73
CA GLY A 7 -13.16 10.09 -17.10
C GLY A 7 -13.18 8.56 -17.17
N GLN A 8 -12.62 7.96 -18.23
CA GLN A 8 -12.56 6.49 -18.34
C GLN A 8 -11.52 5.86 -17.40
N HIS A 9 -10.44 6.57 -17.09
CA HIS A 9 -9.41 6.10 -16.15
C HIS A 9 -9.86 6.15 -14.69
N ASP A 10 -10.68 7.13 -14.31
CA ASP A 10 -11.28 7.20 -12.97
C ASP A 10 -12.34 6.11 -12.75
N ASP A 11 -13.21 5.88 -13.73
CA ASP A 11 -14.23 4.82 -13.66
C ASP A 11 -13.57 3.42 -13.61
N ALA A 12 -12.58 3.17 -14.48
CA ALA A 12 -11.83 1.90 -14.48
C ALA A 12 -11.04 1.69 -13.18
N TRP A 13 -10.53 2.76 -12.56
CA TRP A 13 -9.91 2.64 -11.26
C TRP A 13 -10.91 2.31 -10.16
N GLN A 14 -12.08 2.96 -10.15
CA GLN A 14 -13.08 2.70 -9.12
C GLN A 14 -13.59 1.26 -9.16
N VAL A 15 -13.75 0.70 -10.37
CA VAL A 15 -14.07 -0.73 -10.57
C VAL A 15 -12.90 -1.62 -10.15
N ALA A 16 -11.66 -1.24 -10.45
CA ALA A 16 -10.49 -1.97 -9.98
C ALA A 16 -10.37 -1.92 -8.45
N VAL A 17 -10.77 -0.81 -7.81
CA VAL A 17 -10.84 -0.64 -6.35
C VAL A 17 -11.89 -1.58 -5.74
N ASP A 18 -13.04 -1.71 -6.39
CA ASP A 18 -14.13 -2.60 -5.94
C ASP A 18 -13.73 -4.08 -6.04
N LEU A 19 -12.97 -4.43 -7.09
CA LEU A 19 -12.43 -5.78 -7.31
C LEU A 19 -11.09 -6.05 -6.62
N LEU A 20 -10.61 -5.16 -5.72
CA LEU A 20 -9.30 -5.31 -5.08
C LEU A 20 -9.12 -6.60 -4.29
N ASP A 21 -10.20 -7.14 -3.74
CA ASP A 21 -10.16 -8.40 -2.99
C ASP A 21 -9.97 -9.63 -3.89
N ASP A 22 -10.42 -9.55 -5.14
CA ASP A 22 -10.25 -10.59 -6.17
C ASP A 22 -8.99 -10.38 -7.02
N LEU A 23 -8.41 -9.18 -6.99
CA LEU A 23 -7.18 -8.86 -7.71
C LEU A 23 -5.95 -9.54 -7.10
N GLY A 24 -5.26 -10.33 -7.92
CA GLY A 24 -3.97 -10.88 -7.57
C GLY A 24 -2.96 -9.78 -7.20
N LYS A 25 -2.18 -10.00 -6.13
CA LYS A 25 -1.23 -9.02 -5.55
C LYS A 25 -0.28 -8.40 -6.57
N TYR A 26 0.17 -9.19 -7.55
CA TYR A 26 1.05 -8.73 -8.63
C TYR A 26 0.35 -7.74 -9.57
N LEU A 27 -0.90 -8.03 -9.94
CA LEU A 27 -1.70 -7.13 -10.79
C LEU A 27 -2.08 -5.85 -10.03
N LEU A 28 -2.42 -5.97 -8.75
CA LEU A 28 -2.64 -4.81 -7.88
C LEU A 28 -1.39 -3.94 -7.78
N GLN A 29 -0.21 -4.54 -7.62
CA GLN A 29 1.05 -3.77 -7.60
C GLN A 29 1.27 -3.00 -8.91
N ASP A 30 1.09 -3.66 -10.05
CA ASP A 30 1.28 -3.02 -11.36
C ASP A 30 0.32 -1.83 -11.56
N LEU A 31 -0.96 -2.01 -11.22
CA LEU A 31 -1.99 -0.95 -11.27
C LEU A 31 -1.63 0.24 -10.37
N ILE A 32 -1.13 -0.02 -9.16
CA ILE A 32 -0.65 1.02 -8.25
C ILE A 32 0.53 1.78 -8.85
N GLU A 33 1.49 1.08 -9.45
CA GLU A 33 2.68 1.70 -10.05
C GLU A 33 2.30 2.57 -11.25
N GLN A 34 1.38 2.11 -12.09
CA GLN A 34 0.83 2.90 -13.20
C GLN A 34 0.11 4.15 -12.69
N ARG A 35 -0.85 4.00 -11.76
CA ARG A 35 -1.65 5.14 -11.30
C ARG A 35 -0.90 6.10 -10.39
N ARG A 36 0.20 5.67 -9.77
CA ARG A 36 1.09 6.57 -9.02
C ARG A 36 1.68 7.67 -9.91
N THR A 37 1.87 7.41 -11.21
CA THR A 37 2.45 8.39 -12.14
C THR A 37 1.50 9.55 -12.45
N THR A 38 0.18 9.28 -12.46
CA THR A 38 -0.86 10.25 -12.81
C THR A 38 -1.58 10.80 -11.58
N HIS A 39 -1.88 9.95 -10.59
CA HIS A 39 -2.68 10.26 -9.40
C HIS A 39 -2.06 9.63 -8.13
N PRO A 40 -0.95 10.19 -7.61
CA PRO A 40 -0.24 9.63 -6.47
C PRO A 40 -1.04 9.64 -5.16
N ALA A 41 -2.01 10.55 -4.98
CA ALA A 41 -2.83 10.58 -3.76
C ALA A 41 -3.79 9.38 -3.69
N ASP A 42 -4.39 9.00 -4.81
CA ASP A 42 -5.40 7.95 -4.89
C ASP A 42 -4.86 6.54 -4.64
N VAL A 43 -3.58 6.30 -4.95
CA VAL A 43 -2.98 4.96 -4.79
C VAL A 43 -2.64 4.62 -3.35
N THR A 44 -2.74 5.58 -2.43
CA THR A 44 -2.46 5.40 -1.00
C THR A 44 -3.35 4.29 -0.40
N GLY A 45 -4.65 4.30 -0.71
CA GLY A 45 -5.60 3.28 -0.24
C GLY A 45 -5.27 1.88 -0.76
N SER A 46 -4.93 1.76 -2.04
CA SER A 46 -4.55 0.51 -2.68
C SER A 46 -3.25 -0.07 -2.11
N TYR A 47 -2.25 0.75 -1.80
CA TYR A 47 -1.05 0.32 -1.07
C TYR A 47 -1.41 -0.24 0.31
N ARG A 48 -2.28 0.43 1.06
CA ARG A 48 -2.74 -0.04 2.38
C ARG A 48 -3.42 -1.40 2.28
N ARG A 49 -4.24 -1.63 1.24
CA ARG A 49 -4.91 -2.92 0.96
C ARG A 49 -3.89 -4.01 0.63
N LEU A 50 -2.93 -3.73 -0.26
CA LEU A 50 -1.86 -4.67 -0.64
C LEU A 50 -1.03 -5.09 0.58
N ILE A 51 -0.65 -4.14 1.44
CA ILE A 51 0.06 -4.41 2.69
C ILE A 51 -0.79 -5.31 3.61
N ALA A 52 -2.07 -4.98 3.79
CA ALA A 52 -2.99 -5.79 4.60
C ALA A 52 -3.10 -7.24 4.08
N GLY A 53 -3.14 -7.43 2.76
CA GLY A 53 -3.15 -8.75 2.13
C GLY A 53 -1.89 -9.57 2.42
N TYR A 54 -0.71 -8.95 2.42
CA TYR A 54 0.53 -9.63 2.84
C TYR A 54 0.55 -9.93 4.35
N LEU A 55 0.00 -9.04 5.18
CA LEU A 55 -0.05 -9.26 6.63
C LEU A 55 -1.06 -10.35 7.03
N ALA A 56 -2.14 -10.50 6.28
CA ALA A 56 -3.16 -11.53 6.46
C ALA A 56 -2.73 -12.90 5.92
N GLU A 57 -1.85 -12.96 4.93
CA GLU A 57 -1.39 -14.23 4.34
C GLU A 57 -0.74 -15.15 5.39
N THR A 58 -1.06 -16.43 5.31
CA THR A 58 -0.50 -17.50 6.15
C THR A 58 0.29 -18.47 5.30
N GLY A 59 1.45 -18.93 5.78
CA GLY A 59 2.28 -19.91 5.05
C GLY A 59 3.40 -19.31 4.17
N ASN A 60 3.36 -18.01 3.86
CA ASN A 60 4.44 -17.35 3.12
C ASN A 60 5.48 -16.75 4.08
N LYS A 61 6.72 -17.26 4.05
CA LYS A 61 7.83 -16.77 4.89
C LYS A 61 8.30 -15.36 4.53
N TYR A 62 8.05 -14.90 3.30
CA TYR A 62 8.47 -13.59 2.80
C TYR A 62 7.39 -12.51 2.94
N ARG A 63 6.19 -12.86 3.40
CA ARG A 63 5.05 -11.93 3.46
C ARG A 63 5.34 -10.64 4.21
N TYR A 64 6.06 -10.70 5.32
CA TYR A 64 6.43 -9.52 6.09
C TYR A 64 7.53 -8.70 5.40
N GLN A 65 8.43 -9.34 4.65
CA GLN A 65 9.43 -8.63 3.84
C GLN A 65 8.75 -7.86 2.70
N TYR A 66 7.78 -8.48 2.02
CA TYR A 66 6.98 -7.80 1.00
C TYR A 66 6.15 -6.67 1.60
N ALA A 67 5.44 -6.91 2.71
CA ALA A 67 4.69 -5.88 3.42
C ALA A 67 5.56 -4.67 3.78
N VAL A 68 6.77 -4.91 4.31
CA VAL A 68 7.72 -3.85 4.67
C VAL A 68 8.26 -3.12 3.44
N ARG A 69 8.49 -3.81 2.32
CA ARG A 69 8.87 -3.17 1.05
C ARG A 69 7.77 -2.19 0.59
N HIS A 70 6.51 -2.60 0.64
CA HIS A 70 5.39 -1.72 0.26
C HIS A 70 5.17 -0.59 1.27
N LEU A 71 5.41 -0.82 2.57
CA LEU A 71 5.39 0.25 3.58
C LEU A 71 6.44 1.33 3.29
N LYS A 72 7.64 0.97 2.82
CA LYS A 72 8.65 1.96 2.40
C LYS A 72 8.18 2.80 1.21
N ALA A 73 7.56 2.16 0.21
CA ALA A 73 7.01 2.87 -0.95
C ALA A 73 5.88 3.82 -0.53
N LEU A 74 5.00 3.37 0.37
CA LEU A 74 3.91 4.18 0.92
C LEU A 74 4.44 5.37 1.75
N ARG A 75 5.50 5.19 2.54
CA ARG A 75 6.16 6.29 3.26
C ARG A 75 6.72 7.33 2.29
N ALA A 76 7.44 6.88 1.25
CA ALA A 76 7.99 7.78 0.24
C ALA A 76 6.88 8.57 -0.47
N LEU A 77 5.76 7.92 -0.78
CA LEU A 77 4.58 8.57 -1.36
C LEU A 77 4.01 9.64 -0.44
N HIS A 78 3.78 9.33 0.84
CA HIS A 78 3.30 10.30 1.83
C HIS A 78 4.29 11.46 2.05
N GLN A 79 5.60 11.22 1.96
CA GLN A 79 6.60 12.28 1.98
C GLN A 79 6.51 13.19 0.74
N GLN A 80 6.31 12.62 -0.45
CA GLN A 80 6.12 13.39 -1.68
C GLN A 80 4.81 14.20 -1.66
N LEU A 81 3.75 13.65 -1.07
CA LEU A 81 2.45 14.31 -0.93
C LEU A 81 2.40 15.32 0.23
N GLY A 82 3.47 15.45 1.03
CA GLY A 82 3.48 16.33 2.20
C GLY A 82 2.58 15.87 3.35
N THR A 83 2.21 14.58 3.39
CA THR A 83 1.33 13.97 4.41
C THR A 83 2.05 12.88 5.25
N PRO A 84 3.24 13.13 5.83
CA PRO A 84 3.95 12.12 6.61
C PRO A 84 3.21 11.68 7.88
N GLY A 85 2.33 12.53 8.45
CA GLY A 85 1.50 12.20 9.61
C GLY A 85 0.49 11.08 9.32
N GLU A 86 -0.11 11.09 8.13
CA GLU A 86 -1.06 10.05 7.69
C GLU A 86 -0.40 8.68 7.56
N PHE A 87 0.89 8.65 7.18
CA PHE A 87 1.67 7.41 7.17
C PHE A 87 1.92 6.89 8.58
N ALA A 88 2.29 7.77 9.51
CA ALA A 88 2.57 7.40 10.89
C ALA A 88 1.31 6.84 11.57
N ASP A 89 0.17 7.53 11.44
CA ASP A 89 -1.14 7.07 11.93
C ASP A 89 -1.49 5.68 11.34
N TYR A 90 -1.37 5.55 10.02
CA TYR A 90 -1.59 4.26 9.36
C TYR A 90 -0.68 3.17 9.92
N LEU A 91 0.61 3.43 10.15
CA LEU A 91 1.57 2.42 10.63
C LEU A 91 1.28 1.94 12.06
N HIS A 92 0.62 2.76 12.89
CA HIS A 92 0.24 2.38 14.25
C HIS A 92 -0.70 1.17 14.27
N ALA A 93 -1.70 1.11 13.37
CA ALA A 93 -2.68 0.03 13.36
C ALA A 93 -2.07 -1.36 13.04
N PRO A 94 -1.27 -1.55 11.96
CA PRO A 94 -0.53 -2.79 11.71
C PRO A 94 0.44 -3.15 12.83
N ARG A 95 1.18 -2.17 13.40
CA ARG A 95 2.09 -2.42 14.52
C ARG A 95 1.35 -2.94 15.75
N ALA A 96 0.23 -2.33 16.11
CA ALA A 96 -0.59 -2.77 17.24
C ALA A 96 -1.16 -4.17 17.01
N LYS A 97 -1.74 -4.43 15.83
CA LYS A 97 -2.33 -5.71 15.45
C LYS A 97 -1.32 -6.87 15.44
N HIS A 98 -0.07 -6.60 15.04
CA HIS A 98 0.99 -7.61 14.96
C HIS A 98 2.01 -7.52 16.09
N LYS A 99 1.75 -6.75 17.16
CA LYS A 99 2.67 -6.55 18.31
C LYS A 99 3.10 -7.86 18.96
N ARG A 100 2.21 -8.84 19.05
CA ARG A 100 2.48 -10.18 19.62
C ARG A 100 3.31 -11.09 18.70
N LYS A 101 3.43 -10.76 17.40
CA LYS A 101 4.22 -11.50 16.41
C LYS A 101 5.54 -10.77 16.19
N THR A 102 6.51 -11.02 17.06
CA THR A 102 7.81 -10.31 17.17
C THR A 102 8.55 -10.10 15.84
N SER A 103 8.35 -10.98 14.86
CA SER A 103 8.96 -10.86 13.52
C SER A 103 8.52 -9.62 12.73
N PHE A 104 7.27 -9.17 12.88
CA PHE A 104 6.79 -8.01 12.13
C PHE A 104 7.34 -6.69 12.66
N PRO A 105 7.24 -6.36 13.97
CA PRO A 105 7.90 -5.18 14.53
C PRO A 105 9.40 -5.18 14.21
N ALA A 106 10.10 -6.30 14.39
CA ALA A 106 11.52 -6.40 14.07
C ALA A 106 11.85 -6.07 12.60
N GLN A 107 11.02 -6.48 11.63
CA GLN A 107 11.22 -6.13 10.22
C GLN A 107 10.89 -4.67 9.91
N VAL A 108 9.89 -4.08 10.58
CA VAL A 108 9.57 -2.64 10.47
C VAL A 108 10.71 -1.79 11.03
N ASP A 109 11.23 -2.15 12.20
CA ASP A 109 12.36 -1.47 12.83
C ASP A 109 13.65 -1.61 12.00
N LYS A 110 13.96 -2.83 11.51
CA LYS A 110 15.09 -3.05 10.58
C LYS A 110 14.97 -2.22 9.31
N ALA A 111 13.76 -1.90 8.87
CA ALA A 111 13.50 -1.10 7.70
C ALA A 111 13.64 0.42 7.94
N GLY A 112 13.91 0.86 9.18
CA GLY A 112 13.98 2.28 9.54
C GLY A 112 12.62 2.98 9.51
N LEU A 113 11.53 2.19 9.60
CA LEU A 113 10.15 2.69 9.64
C LEU A 113 9.64 2.86 11.08
N GLY A 114 10.48 2.59 12.07
CA GLY A 114 10.08 2.50 13.47
C GLY A 114 10.16 3.78 14.30
N GLY A 115 10.72 4.86 13.74
CA GLY A 115 11.00 6.13 14.43
C GLY A 115 10.02 7.22 14.12
#